data_AF-A0A1N6N1H2-F1
#
_entry.id   AF-A0A1N6N1H2-F1
#
_cell.length_a   1.000
_cell.length_b   1.000
_cell.length_c   1.000
_cell.angle_alpha   90.00
_cell.angle_beta   90.00
_cell.angle_gamma   90.00
#
_symmetry.space_group_name_H-M   'P 1'
#
loop_
_entity.id
_entity.type
_entity.pdbx_description
1 polymer ?
#
loop_
_entity_poly.entity_id
_entity_poly.type
_entity_poly.pdbx_seq_one_letter_code
_entity_poly.pdbx_strand_id
1 'polypeptide(L)'
;MTYIIISLLMLIPFFFLIKRLLLSHRVYHNVLGIILTILAISFHMYVFRFEHTPFISKVFPHHAIIFYGSIAAALLHCLIYSICFKLYYDK
;
A
#
# COMPACT_ATOMS: atom_id res chain seq x y z
N MET A 1 16.44 3.44 -9.65
CA MET A 1 16.48 4.30 -8.44
C MET A 1 15.32 5.28 -8.40
N THR A 2 15.10 6.11 -9.42
CA THR A 2 14.02 7.12 -9.45
C THR A 2 12.63 6.56 -9.11
N TYR A 3 12.28 5.40 -9.67
CA TYR A 3 11.00 4.74 -9.39
C TYR A 3 10.83 4.36 -7.91
N ILE A 4 11.86 3.80 -7.26
CA ILE A 4 11.79 3.37 -5.86
C ILE A 4 11.59 4.59 -4.95
N ILE A 5 12.30 5.68 -5.23
CA ILE A 5 12.18 6.95 -4.49
C ILE A 5 10.77 7.51 -4.63
N ILE A 6 10.22 7.50 -5.85
CA ILE A 6 8.82 7.91 -6.09
C ILE A 6 7.87 7.01 -5.31
N SER A 7 8.07 5.68 -5.32
CA SER A 7 7.22 4.72 -4.60
C SER A 7 7.25 4.95 -3.09
N LEU A 8 8.43 5.22 -2.51
CA LEU A 8 8.56 5.60 -1.10
C LEU A 8 7.90 6.93 -0.79
N LEU A 9 8.10 7.95 -1.64
CA LEU A 9 7.51 9.27 -1.46
C LEU A 9 5.97 9.18 -1.52
N MET A 10 5.43 8.34 -2.40
CA MET A 10 4.00 8.08 -2.54
C MET A 10 3.41 7.31 -1.36
N LEU A 11 4.22 6.66 -0.52
CA LEU A 11 3.73 5.96 0.67
C LEU A 11 3.09 6.93 1.67
N ILE A 12 3.63 8.14 1.80
CA ILE A 12 3.13 9.17 2.71
C ILE A 12 1.71 9.63 2.32
N PRO A 13 1.46 10.16 1.11
CA PRO A 13 0.10 10.54 0.72
C PRO A 13 -0.85 9.35 0.68
N PHE A 14 -0.36 8.15 0.34
CA PHE A 14 -1.16 6.93 0.38
C PHE A 14 -1.60 6.57 1.80
N PHE A 15 -0.70 6.67 2.78
CA PHE A 15 -1.02 6.45 4.19
C PHE A 15 -2.13 7.38 4.67
N PHE A 16 -2.02 8.69 4.39
CA PHE A 16 -3.06 9.65 4.77
C PHE A 16 -4.40 9.37 4.08
N LEU A 17 -4.37 8.99 2.79
CA LEU A 17 -5.57 8.63 2.04
C LEU A 17 -6.27 7.40 2.64
N ILE A 18 -5.52 6.32 2.87
CA ILE A 18 -6.04 5.07 3.44
C ILE A 18 -6.55 5.28 4.85
N LYS A 19 -5.79 5.99 5.70
CA LYS A 19 -6.21 6.36 7.05
C LYS A 19 -7.54 7.12 7.02
N ARG A 20 -7.67 8.12 6.14
CA ARG A 20 -8.90 8.91 6.01
C ARG A 20 -10.09 8.05 5.55
N LEU A 21 -9.87 7.13 4.61
CA LEU A 21 -10.91 6.24 4.10
C LEU A 21 -11.38 5.25 5.18
N LEU A 22 -10.44 4.62 5.89
CA LEU A 22 -10.73 3.63 6.92
C LEU A 22 -11.36 4.22 8.18
N LEU A 23 -10.99 5.44 8.56
CA LEU A 23 -11.56 6.13 9.73
C LEU A 23 -12.88 6.87 9.42
N SER A 24 -13.40 6.78 8.20
CA SER A 24 -14.67 7.41 7.86
C SER A 24 -15.86 6.69 8.51
N HIS A 25 -16.86 7.41 9.01
CA HIS A 25 -18.10 6.78 9.51
C HIS A 25 -18.90 6.07 8.40
N ARG A 26 -18.67 6.42 7.12
CA ARG A 26 -19.40 5.81 5.99
C ARG A 26 -18.78 4.46 5.61
N VAL A 27 -19.56 3.39 5.69
CA VAL A 27 -19.11 2.02 5.36
C VAL A 27 -18.47 1.92 3.97
N TYR A 28 -19.05 2.59 2.97
CA TYR A 28 -18.51 2.62 1.60
C TYR A 28 -17.07 3.16 1.52
N HIS A 29 -16.70 4.13 2.36
CA HIS A 29 -15.34 4.67 2.38
C HIS A 29 -14.35 3.66 2.97
N ASN A 30 -14.77 2.91 3.98
CA ASN A 30 -13.93 1.86 4.58
C ASN A 30 -13.65 0.76 3.57
N VAL A 31 -14.70 0.31 2.86
CA VAL A 31 -14.58 -0.72 1.81
C VAL A 31 -13.64 -0.25 0.70
N LEU A 32 -13.79 1.00 0.24
CA LEU A 32 -12.88 1.59 -0.74
C LEU A 32 -11.43 1.65 -0.22
N GLY A 33 -11.23 2.02 1.05
CA GLY A 33 -9.91 2.00 1.69
C GLY A 33 -9.28 0.61 1.66
N ILE A 34 -10.03 -0.41 2.07
CA ILE A 34 -9.56 -1.81 2.07
C ILE A 34 -9.20 -2.26 0.64
N ILE A 35 -10.10 -2.05 -0.34
CA ILE A 35 -9.87 -2.43 -1.73
C ILE A 35 -8.61 -1.73 -2.28
N LEU A 36 -8.46 -0.43 -2.01
CA LEU A 36 -7.31 0.35 -2.49
C LEU A 36 -6.00 -0.17 -1.88
N THR A 37 -6.00 -0.50 -0.58
CA THR A 37 -4.82 -1.09 0.07
C THR A 37 -4.50 -2.47 -0.49
N ILE A 38 -5.49 -3.34 -0.70
CA ILE A 38 -5.30 -4.66 -1.30
C ILE A 38 -4.69 -4.51 -2.70
N LEU A 39 -5.24 -3.62 -3.53
CA LEU A 39 -4.73 -3.39 -4.88
C LEU A 39 -3.27 -2.93 -4.87
N ALA A 40 -2.92 -2.01 -3.96
CA ALA A 40 -1.55 -1.53 -3.80
C ALA A 40 -0.59 -2.62 -3.31
N ILE A 41 -1.01 -3.45 -2.35
CA ILE A 41 -0.23 -4.61 -1.88
C ILE A 41 -0.02 -5.60 -3.03
N SER A 42 -1.09 -5.97 -3.74
CA SER A 42 -1.01 -6.88 -4.89
C SER A 42 -0.08 -6.37 -5.98
N PHE A 43 -0.11 -5.06 -6.27
CA PHE A 43 0.82 -4.44 -7.20
C PHE A 43 2.28 -4.59 -6.75
N HIS A 44 2.59 -4.26 -5.50
CA HIS A 44 3.96 -4.36 -4.99
C HIS A 44 4.43 -5.82 -4.89
N MET A 45 3.55 -6.76 -4.53
CA MET A 45 3.83 -8.19 -4.52
C MET A 45 4.05 -8.76 -5.94
N TYR A 46 3.33 -8.24 -6.94
CA TYR A 46 3.58 -8.59 -8.33
C TYR A 46 4.98 -8.15 -8.76
N VAL A 47 5.34 -6.89 -8.51
CA VAL A 47 6.67 -6.36 -8.86
C VAL A 47 7.77 -7.10 -8.09
N PHE A 48 7.52 -7.45 -6.82
CA PHE A 48 8.42 -8.26 -6.01
C PHE A 48 8.66 -9.64 -6.62
N ARG A 49 7.61 -10.30 -7.14
CA ARG A 49 7.68 -11.67 -7.67
C ARG A 49 8.22 -11.74 -9.10
N PHE A 50 7.83 -10.80 -9.96
CA PHE A 50 8.09 -10.85 -11.40
C PHE A 50 9.21 -9.90 -11.83
N GLU A 51 9.74 -9.09 -10.91
CA GLU A 51 10.85 -8.17 -11.15
C GLU A 51 10.57 -7.10 -12.23
N HIS A 52 9.32 -6.93 -12.65
CA HIS A 52 8.89 -5.88 -13.58
C HIS A 52 7.51 -5.36 -13.22
N THR A 53 7.14 -4.17 -13.71
CA THR A 53 5.77 -3.68 -13.54
C THR A 53 4.81 -4.39 -14.49
N PRO A 54 3.52 -4.52 -14.14
CA PRO A 54 2.55 -5.14 -15.04
C PRO A 54 2.29 -4.34 -16.33
N PHE A 55 2.64 -3.04 -16.37
CA PHE A 55 2.40 -2.16 -17.51
C PHE A 55 3.66 -1.81 -18.31
N ILE A 56 4.85 -2.07 -17.76
CA ILE A 56 6.15 -1.77 -18.38
C ILE A 56 7.06 -2.98 -18.20
N SER A 57 7.49 -3.57 -19.31
CA SER A 57 8.33 -4.78 -19.40
C SER A 57 9.81 -4.57 -19.04
N LYS A 58 10.16 -3.46 -18.38
CA LYS A 58 11.53 -3.23 -17.92
C LYS A 58 11.77 -4.01 -16.63
N VAL A 59 12.76 -4.90 -16.67
CA VAL A 59 13.28 -5.64 -15.51
C VAL A 59 13.96 -4.66 -14.56
N PHE A 60 13.60 -4.71 -13.28
CA PHE A 60 14.22 -3.93 -12.23
C PHE A 60 15.52 -4.58 -11.74
N PRO A 61 16.47 -3.79 -11.22
CA PRO A 61 17.66 -4.35 -10.59
C PRO A 61 17.28 -5.18 -9.35
N HIS A 62 17.98 -6.29 -9.12
CA HIS A 62 17.65 -7.25 -8.05
C HIS A 62 17.65 -6.62 -6.64
N HIS A 63 18.51 -5.63 -6.39
CA HIS A 63 18.56 -4.87 -5.12
C HIS A 63 17.34 -3.97 -4.88
N ALA A 64 16.57 -3.64 -5.94
CA ALA A 64 15.34 -2.87 -5.81
C ALA A 64 14.17 -3.69 -5.25
N ILE A 65 14.21 -5.02 -5.39
CA ILE A 65 13.10 -5.94 -5.13
C ILE A 65 12.72 -5.94 -3.64
N ILE A 66 13.72 -5.99 -2.76
CA ILE A 66 13.51 -6.00 -1.29
C ILE A 66 12.67 -4.79 -0.84
N PHE A 67 12.84 -3.63 -1.47
CA PHE A 67 12.06 -2.43 -1.15
C PHE A 67 10.57 -2.58 -1.44
N TYR A 68 10.18 -3.30 -2.50
CA TYR A 68 8.77 -3.52 -2.81
C TYR A 68 8.08 -4.44 -1.79
N GLY A 69 8.79 -5.46 -1.30
CA GLY A 69 8.31 -6.31 -0.21
C GLY A 69 8.10 -5.51 1.08
N SER A 70 9.05 -4.64 1.44
CA SER A 70 8.92 -3.75 2.60
C SER A 70 7.75 -2.76 2.46
N ILE A 71 7.50 -2.23 1.26
CA ILE A 71 6.33 -1.38 1.00
C ILE A 71 5.03 -2.16 1.19
N ALA A 72 4.93 -3.37 0.65
CA ALA A 72 3.76 -4.23 0.85
C ALA A 72 3.50 -4.51 2.34
N ALA A 73 4.55 -4.79 3.12
CA ALA A 73 4.45 -4.99 4.57
C ALA A 73 3.98 -3.72 5.30
N ALA A 74 4.51 -2.54 4.93
CA ALA A 74 4.08 -1.27 5.51
C ALA A 74 2.60 -0.96 5.23
N LEU A 75 2.13 -1.25 4.03
CA LEU A 75 0.72 -1.10 3.65
C LEU A 75 -0.19 -2.04 4.45
N LEU A 76 0.23 -3.30 4.63
CA LEU A 76 -0.50 -4.28 5.44
C LEU A 76 -0.58 -3.82 6.91
N HIS A 77 0.53 -3.36 7.46
CA HIS A 77 0.56 -2.85 8.83
C HIS A 77 -0.37 -1.63 9.00
N CYS A 78 -0.39 -0.70 8.04
CA CYS A 78 -1.32 0.43 8.05
C CYS A 78 -2.78 -0.02 8.06
N LEU A 79 -3.13 -1.00 7.22
CA LEU A 79 -4.50 -1.54 7.15
C LEU A 79 -4.94 -2.08 8.51
N ILE A 80 -4.12 -2.94 9.11
CA ILE A 80 -4.40 -3.58 10.40
C ILE A 80 -4.52 -2.51 11.50
N TYR A 81 -3.57 -1.59 11.58
CA TYR A 81 -3.58 -0.51 12.56
C TYR A 81 -4.85 0.33 12.46
N SER A 82 -5.24 0.77 11.27
CA SER A 82 -6.43 1.61 11.08
C SER A 82 -7.72 0.89 11.41
N ILE A 83 -7.84 -0.40 11.08
CA ILE A 83 -9.01 -1.21 11.45
C ILE A 83 -9.09 -1.36 12.97
N CYS A 84 -7.99 -1.75 13.63
CA CYS A 84 -7.95 -1.89 15.08
C CYS A 84 -8.22 -0.56 15.79
N PHE A 85 -7.61 0.54 15.33
CA PHE A 85 -7.82 1.86 15.92
C PHE A 85 -9.30 2.25 15.90
N LYS A 86 -9.97 2.05 14.77
CA LYS A 86 -11.40 2.33 14.66
C LYS A 86 -12.23 1.48 15.63
N LEU A 87 -12.00 0.17 15.67
CA LEU A 87 -12.76 -0.74 16.53
C LEU A 87 -12.60 -0.41 18.03
N TYR A 88 -11.44 0.09 18.45
CA TYR A 88 -11.13 0.37 19.85
C TYR A 88 -11.44 1.80 20.31
N TYR A 89 -11.26 2.79 19.43
CA TYR A 89 -11.33 4.22 19.80
C TYR A 89 -12.52 4.97 19.18
N ASP A 90 -13.18 4.44 18.14
CA ASP A 90 -14.38 5.02 17.52
C ASP A 90 -15.64 4.48 18.24
N LYS A 91 -15.69 4.66 19.57
CA LYS A 91 -16.86 4.38 20.43
C LYS A 91 -17.73 5.61 20.57
#